data_AF-A0A2G8L005-F1
#
_entry.id   AF-A0A2G8L005-F1
#
_cell.length_a   1.000
_cell.length_b   1.000
_cell.length_c   1.000
_cell.angle_alpha   90.00
_cell.angle_beta   90.00
_cell.angle_gamma   90.00
#
_symmetry.space_group_name_H-M   'P 1'
#
loop_
_entity.id
_entity.type
_entity.pdbx_description
1 polymer ?
#
loop_
_entity_poly.entity_id
_entity_poly.type
_entity_poly.pdbx_seq_one_letter_code
_entity_poly.pdbx_strand_id
1 'polypeptide(L)'
;MSTDGLLSFSVITMWFLPACLLMLIQAARGKEQCICSQLHHPQDKFCSADFAFRVELLDGYDSPAPGEADEDQLFYSYWMYTAQIVEVFKGAESDMRANVDDILDFYTPQRALCGRVSLYDEEQPSNEYLFTGTIEVSESGVTYAAITGCTWVEKWSDLKEEQIEGLRGSYSSCNCTIYPVSGEKFTGKPPRNRFNIQTCVFNPVSAKNLQVTDCELLYGSCIWNGERNGCEWKNEGLFQTCFQARKQSLVRKGKPAVSTRAECSLFNGRKKKQCIMKFLKAARKERPMVGRRSRH
;
A
#
# COMPACT_ATOMS: atom_id res chain seq x y z
N MET A 1 30.68 -24.65 68.42
CA MET A 1 29.32 -24.52 67.87
C MET A 1 29.19 -23.08 67.39
N SER A 2 29.44 -22.85 66.10
CA SER A 2 29.33 -21.53 65.49
C SER A 2 28.07 -21.50 64.64
N THR A 3 27.14 -20.64 65.02
CA THR A 3 25.90 -20.33 64.32
C THR A 3 26.09 -19.03 63.56
N ASP A 4 26.54 -19.11 62.30
CA ASP A 4 26.56 -17.97 61.37
C ASP A 4 26.14 -18.48 60.00
N GLY A 5 24.99 -18.02 59.50
CA GLY A 5 24.57 -18.35 58.14
C GLY A 5 23.11 -18.16 57.79
N LEU A 6 22.48 -17.04 58.19
CA LEU A 6 21.08 -16.77 57.79
C LEU A 6 20.78 -15.28 57.57
N LEU A 7 21.64 -14.53 56.87
CA LEU A 7 21.30 -13.16 56.44
C LEU A 7 21.97 -12.79 55.11
N SER A 8 21.42 -13.20 53.97
CA SER A 8 21.72 -12.49 52.69
C SER A 8 20.66 -12.60 51.58
N PHE A 9 19.51 -13.23 51.80
CA PHE A 9 18.52 -13.45 50.72
C PHE A 9 17.43 -12.36 50.56
N SER A 10 17.45 -11.25 51.33
CA SER A 10 16.32 -10.29 51.36
C SER A 10 16.43 -9.02 50.51
N VAL A 11 17.58 -8.71 49.90
CA VAL A 11 17.73 -7.45 49.13
C VAL A 11 17.46 -7.64 47.63
N ILE A 12 17.61 -8.86 47.11
CA ILE A 12 17.47 -9.15 45.68
C ILE A 12 16.00 -9.15 45.25
N THR A 13 15.05 -9.54 46.12
CA THR A 13 13.62 -9.63 45.78
C THR A 13 12.90 -8.29 45.68
N MET A 14 13.46 -7.21 46.25
CA MET A 14 12.79 -5.91 46.34
C MET A 14 12.84 -5.09 45.02
N TRP A 15 13.67 -5.48 44.06
CA TRP A 15 13.80 -4.80 42.76
C TRP A 15 13.11 -5.52 41.59
N PHE A 16 12.74 -6.79 41.74
CA PHE A 16 12.10 -7.55 40.66
C PHE A 16 10.63 -7.18 40.44
N LEU A 17 9.89 -6.88 41.51
CA LEU A 17 8.48 -6.48 41.46
C LEU A 17 8.23 -5.20 40.64
N PRO A 18 8.93 -4.07 40.89
CA PRO A 18 8.73 -2.86 40.09
C PRO A 18 9.18 -3.03 38.63
N ALA A 19 10.23 -3.82 38.37
CA ALA A 19 10.68 -4.11 37.01
C ALA A 19 9.65 -4.94 36.22
N CYS A 20 9.06 -5.97 36.83
CA CYS A 20 7.98 -6.75 36.23
C CYS A 20 6.72 -5.90 35.98
N LEU A 21 6.34 -5.03 36.92
CA LEU A 21 5.20 -4.12 36.74
C LEU A 21 5.45 -3.12 35.60
N LEU A 22 6.67 -2.58 35.48
CA LEU A 22 7.04 -1.69 34.38
C LEU A 22 6.98 -2.40 33.01
N MET A 23 7.43 -3.65 32.93
CA MET A 23 7.34 -4.46 31.71
C MET A 23 5.89 -4.80 31.35
N LEU A 24 5.03 -5.08 32.33
CA LEU A 24 3.59 -5.31 32.11
C LEU A 24 2.88 -4.03 31.65
N ILE A 25 3.24 -2.85 32.17
CA ILE A 25 2.70 -1.56 31.72
C ILE A 25 3.15 -1.26 30.28
N GLN A 26 4.38 -1.62 29.89
CA GLN A 26 4.83 -1.47 28.51
C GLN A 26 4.16 -2.47 27.54
N ALA A 27 3.91 -3.71 27.98
CA ALA A 27 3.19 -4.70 27.20
C ALA A 27 1.68 -4.36 27.04
N ALA A 28 1.08 -3.75 28.06
CA ALA A 28 -0.31 -3.26 28.03
C ALA A 28 -0.48 -2.01 27.16
N ARG A 29 0.61 -1.28 26.85
CA ARG A 29 0.62 -0.23 25.82
C ARG A 29 0.83 -0.81 24.42
N GLY A 30 0.27 -1.98 24.15
CA GLY A 30 0.00 -2.41 22.79
C GLY A 30 -0.90 -1.35 22.17
N LYS A 31 -0.30 -0.37 21.47
CA LYS A 31 -1.07 0.50 20.59
C LYS A 31 -1.79 -0.45 19.66
N GLU A 32 -3.12 -0.43 19.67
CA GLU A 32 -3.93 -1.02 18.63
C GLU A 32 -3.50 -0.33 17.33
N GLN A 33 -2.50 -0.91 16.68
CA GLN A 33 -2.00 -0.42 15.41
C GLN A 33 -3.01 -0.93 14.41
N CYS A 34 -3.69 -0.01 13.75
CA CYS A 34 -4.51 -0.32 12.61
C CYS A 34 -3.75 -1.23 11.64
N ILE A 35 -4.19 -2.48 11.48
CA ILE A 35 -3.57 -3.41 10.53
C ILE A 35 -4.31 -3.27 9.21
N CYS A 36 -3.92 -2.25 8.44
CA CYS A 36 -4.22 -2.25 7.02
C CYS A 36 -3.44 -3.40 6.39
N SER A 37 -4.12 -4.29 5.69
CA SER A 37 -3.46 -5.38 4.94
C SER A 37 -2.36 -4.75 4.09
N GLN A 38 -1.11 -5.09 4.43
CA GLN A 38 0.02 -4.22 4.15
C GLN A 38 0.31 -4.18 2.65
N LEU A 39 0.25 -2.97 2.10
CA LEU A 39 0.70 -2.54 0.77
C LEU A 39 -0.31 -2.83 -0.34
N HIS A 40 -1.20 -1.87 -0.57
CA HIS A 40 -2.07 -1.79 -1.76
C HIS A 40 -1.50 -0.76 -2.73
N HIS A 41 -1.62 -1.05 -4.03
CA HIS A 41 -1.28 -0.10 -5.07
C HIS A 41 -2.32 1.03 -5.13
N PRO A 42 -1.96 2.28 -5.52
CA PRO A 42 -2.91 3.37 -5.65
C PRO A 42 -4.15 3.02 -6.50
N GLN A 43 -3.94 2.34 -7.62
CA GLN A 43 -5.02 1.79 -8.45
C GLN A 43 -5.93 0.80 -7.71
N ASP A 44 -5.40 -0.08 -6.85
CA ASP A 44 -6.24 -1.01 -6.09
C ASP A 44 -7.14 -0.23 -5.13
N LYS A 45 -6.57 0.77 -4.44
CA LYS A 45 -7.33 1.63 -3.52
C LYS A 45 -8.42 2.40 -4.25
N PHE A 46 -8.12 2.96 -5.43
CA PHE A 46 -9.10 3.62 -6.29
C PHE A 46 -10.21 2.66 -6.76
N CYS A 47 -9.83 1.44 -7.14
CA CYS A 47 -10.78 0.43 -7.61
C CYS A 47 -11.71 -0.07 -6.49
N SER A 48 -11.19 -0.24 -5.28
CA SER A 48 -11.97 -0.69 -4.12
C SER A 48 -12.83 0.40 -3.47
N ALA A 49 -12.56 1.68 -3.74
CA ALA A 49 -13.30 2.79 -3.14
C ALA A 49 -14.64 3.02 -3.86
N ASP A 50 -15.67 3.47 -3.16
CA ASP A 50 -16.94 3.88 -3.77
C ASP A 50 -16.83 5.28 -4.39
N PHE A 51 -16.01 6.14 -3.77
CA PHE A 51 -15.71 7.48 -4.25
C PHE A 51 -14.21 7.77 -4.29
N ALA A 52 -13.84 8.71 -5.15
CA ALA A 52 -12.50 9.28 -5.21
C ALA A 52 -12.61 10.76 -5.62
N PHE A 53 -12.31 11.67 -4.71
CA PHE A 53 -12.46 13.11 -4.89
C PHE A 53 -11.15 13.82 -4.58
N ARG A 54 -10.85 14.90 -5.31
CA ARG A 54 -9.99 15.97 -4.80
C ARG A 54 -10.87 16.91 -4.01
N VAL A 55 -10.50 17.17 -2.76
CA VAL A 55 -11.28 18.02 -1.85
C VAL A 55 -10.38 19.08 -1.25
N GLU A 56 -10.95 20.22 -0.90
CA GLU A 56 -10.35 21.26 -0.06
C GLU A 56 -11.02 21.20 1.32
N LEU A 57 -10.24 20.92 2.37
CA LEU A 57 -10.78 20.85 3.73
C LEU A 57 -11.07 22.25 4.24
N LEU A 58 -12.31 22.46 4.68
CA LEU A 58 -12.80 23.71 5.23
C LEU A 58 -12.75 23.71 6.75
N ASP A 59 -13.00 22.55 7.38
CA ASP A 59 -12.97 22.38 8.82
C ASP A 59 -12.73 20.91 9.21
N GLY A 60 -12.39 20.67 10.48
CA GLY A 60 -12.35 19.34 11.05
C GLY A 60 -12.51 19.36 12.57
N TYR A 61 -13.46 18.57 13.08
CA TYR A 61 -13.79 18.54 14.51
C TYR A 61 -14.30 17.17 14.97
N ASP A 62 -14.36 16.99 16.29
CA ASP A 62 -14.95 15.81 16.92
C ASP A 62 -16.45 15.76 16.67
N SER A 63 -16.95 14.59 16.26
CA SER A 63 -18.36 14.40 15.90
C SER A 63 -18.94 13.15 16.56
N PRO A 64 -20.24 13.14 16.90
CA PRO A 64 -20.95 11.90 17.17
C PRO A 64 -20.94 10.99 15.94
N ALA A 65 -21.37 9.75 16.13
CA ALA A 65 -21.50 8.82 15.01
C ALA A 65 -22.52 9.34 13.98
N PRO A 66 -22.36 9.01 12.69
CA PRO A 66 -23.27 9.47 11.64
C PRO A 66 -24.73 9.13 11.94
N GLY A 67 -25.58 10.15 11.98
CA GLY A 67 -27.01 9.99 12.24
C GLY A 67 -27.41 9.77 13.71
N GLU A 68 -26.50 9.96 14.66
CA GLU A 68 -26.83 10.10 16.08
C GLU A 68 -27.00 11.58 16.44
N ALA A 69 -27.95 11.89 17.32
CA ALA A 69 -28.17 13.24 17.81
C ALA A 69 -27.11 13.63 18.85
N ASP A 70 -26.76 14.92 18.89
CA ASP A 70 -25.85 15.55 19.85
C ASP A 70 -26.50 15.71 21.23
N GLU A 71 -27.05 14.61 21.78
CA GLU A 71 -27.61 14.59 23.13
C GLU A 71 -26.62 13.90 24.09
N ASP A 72 -25.87 14.72 24.83
CA ASP A 72 -25.08 14.35 26.02
C ASP A 72 -24.11 13.16 25.85
N GLN A 73 -23.49 13.01 24.69
CA GLN A 73 -22.55 11.91 24.45
C GLN A 73 -21.13 12.23 24.93
N LEU A 74 -20.78 11.66 26.07
CA LEU A 74 -19.41 11.61 26.63
C LEU A 74 -18.37 10.86 25.75
N PHE A 75 -18.74 10.39 24.56
CA PHE A 75 -17.91 9.51 23.72
C PHE A 75 -18.00 9.88 22.23
N TYR A 76 -17.34 10.97 21.82
CA TYR A 76 -17.06 11.21 20.40
C TYR A 76 -16.26 10.04 19.83
N SER A 77 -16.88 9.25 18.95
CA SER A 77 -16.27 8.08 18.34
C SER A 77 -15.69 8.37 16.94
N TYR A 78 -16.04 9.53 16.37
CA TYR A 78 -15.64 9.94 15.02
C TYR A 78 -15.00 11.33 15.03
N TRP A 79 -14.20 11.55 13.99
CA TRP A 79 -13.76 12.85 13.55
C TRP A 79 -14.43 13.13 12.21
N MET A 80 -14.97 14.33 12.05
CA MET A 80 -15.64 14.75 10.83
C MET A 80 -14.81 15.85 10.15
N TYR A 81 -14.75 15.80 8.82
CA TYR A 81 -14.17 16.84 7.99
C TYR A 81 -15.23 17.40 7.06
N THR A 82 -15.47 18.70 7.14
CA THR A 82 -16.27 19.40 6.14
C THR A 82 -15.33 19.85 5.02
N ALA A 83 -15.64 19.46 3.79
CA ALA A 83 -14.76 19.73 2.66
C ALA A 83 -15.54 20.10 1.39
N GLN A 84 -14.97 21.00 0.60
CA GLN A 84 -15.48 21.32 -0.73
C GLN A 84 -14.86 20.38 -1.76
N ILE A 85 -15.67 19.85 -2.67
CA ILE A 85 -15.19 19.00 -3.75
C ILE A 85 -14.62 19.85 -4.87
N VAL A 86 -13.35 19.65 -5.20
CA VAL A 86 -12.64 20.34 -6.28
C VAL A 86 -12.68 19.54 -7.58
N GLU A 87 -12.55 18.21 -7.50
CA GLU A 87 -12.56 17.34 -8.68
C GLU A 87 -13.16 15.96 -8.32
N VAL A 88 -14.00 15.41 -9.20
CA VAL A 88 -14.62 14.09 -9.04
C VAL A 88 -13.96 13.08 -9.99
N PHE A 89 -13.25 12.09 -9.44
CA PHE A 89 -12.64 11.01 -10.23
C PHE A 89 -13.50 9.75 -10.28
N LYS A 90 -14.24 9.48 -9.20
CA LYS A 90 -15.15 8.32 -9.06
C LYS A 90 -16.28 8.66 -8.09
N GLY A 91 -17.46 8.11 -8.32
CA GLY A 91 -18.60 8.24 -7.40
C GLY A 91 -19.68 9.24 -7.81
N ALA A 92 -19.58 9.86 -9.00
CA ALA A 92 -20.60 10.78 -9.51
C ALA A 92 -22.01 10.14 -9.61
N GLU A 93 -22.05 8.83 -9.89
CA GLU A 93 -23.29 8.04 -10.02
C GLU A 93 -23.70 7.32 -8.72
N SER A 94 -22.95 7.52 -7.62
CA SER A 94 -23.24 6.88 -6.34
C SER A 94 -24.46 7.49 -5.64
N ASP A 95 -24.95 6.85 -4.58
CA ASP A 95 -26.11 7.31 -3.82
C ASP A 95 -25.94 8.72 -3.23
N MET A 96 -24.70 9.18 -2.99
CA MET A 96 -24.42 10.54 -2.53
C MET A 96 -24.44 11.60 -3.64
N ARG A 97 -24.37 11.22 -4.93
CA ARG A 97 -24.36 12.11 -6.12
C ARG A 97 -23.59 13.42 -5.91
N ALA A 98 -22.28 13.30 -5.78
CA ALA A 98 -21.39 14.41 -5.53
C ALA A 98 -20.95 15.12 -6.83
N ASN A 99 -20.97 16.45 -6.85
CA ASN A 99 -20.50 17.30 -7.93
C ASN A 99 -19.33 18.18 -7.49
N VAL A 100 -18.66 18.80 -8.47
CA VAL A 100 -17.68 19.87 -8.20
C VAL A 100 -18.39 21.04 -7.50
N ASP A 101 -17.68 21.65 -6.56
CA ASP A 101 -18.10 22.73 -5.66
C ASP A 101 -19.09 22.32 -4.55
N ASP A 102 -19.60 21.09 -4.53
CA ASP A 102 -20.43 20.59 -3.43
C ASP A 102 -19.61 20.53 -2.12
N ILE A 103 -20.27 20.85 -1.01
CA ILE A 103 -19.70 20.71 0.34
C ILE A 103 -20.25 19.43 0.95
N LEU A 104 -19.35 18.53 1.38
CA LEU A 104 -19.69 17.27 2.00
C LEU A 104 -18.94 17.06 3.30
N ASP A 105 -19.58 16.30 4.18
CA ASP A 105 -18.97 15.82 5.42
C ASP A 105 -18.40 14.41 5.23
N PHE A 106 -17.13 14.26 5.59
CA PHE A 106 -16.40 13.00 5.56
C PHE A 106 -16.11 12.54 6.98
N TYR A 107 -16.45 11.30 7.30
CA TYR A 107 -16.31 10.74 8.63
C TYR A 107 -15.13 9.78 8.70
N THR A 108 -14.40 9.81 9.80
CA THR A 108 -13.36 8.83 10.11
C THR A 108 -13.44 8.43 11.58
N PRO A 109 -13.26 7.15 11.93
CA PRO A 109 -13.23 6.74 13.33
C PRO A 109 -12.12 7.45 14.10
N GLN A 110 -12.19 7.53 15.43
CA GLN A 110 -11.06 8.03 16.22
C GLN A 110 -9.92 6.99 16.35
N ARG A 111 -8.69 7.50 16.52
CA ARG A 111 -7.35 6.86 16.43
C ARG A 111 -7.24 5.33 16.59
N ALA A 112 -7.82 4.74 17.65
CA ALA A 112 -7.70 3.30 17.91
C ALA A 112 -8.35 2.43 16.80
N LEU A 113 -9.32 3.00 16.09
CA LEU A 113 -10.14 2.32 15.08
C LEU A 113 -9.73 2.67 13.65
N CYS A 114 -8.42 2.80 13.39
CA CYS A 114 -7.93 3.20 12.06
C CYS A 114 -8.39 4.60 11.62
N GLY A 115 -8.47 5.55 12.54
CA GLY A 115 -8.83 6.93 12.22
C GLY A 115 -7.79 7.71 11.44
N ARG A 116 -8.25 8.59 10.55
CA ARG A 116 -7.42 9.63 9.91
C ARG A 116 -7.67 10.98 10.56
N VAL A 117 -7.23 11.14 11.81
CA VAL A 117 -7.33 12.43 12.51
C VAL A 117 -6.17 13.35 12.14
N SER A 118 -6.37 14.67 12.27
CA SER A 118 -5.34 15.71 12.04
C SER A 118 -4.92 15.91 10.58
N LEU A 119 -5.87 15.86 9.64
CA LEU A 119 -5.64 16.26 8.24
C LEU A 119 -5.80 17.77 8.01
N TYR A 120 -6.68 18.41 8.77
CA TYR A 120 -6.94 19.84 8.70
C TYR A 120 -5.94 20.61 9.55
N ASP A 121 -5.38 21.68 8.97
CA ASP A 121 -4.46 22.61 9.62
C ASP A 121 -4.73 24.02 9.06
N GLU A 122 -5.25 24.91 9.90
CA GLU A 122 -5.59 26.29 9.53
C GLU A 122 -4.37 27.10 9.07
N GLU A 123 -3.17 26.74 9.53
CA GLU A 123 -1.95 27.49 9.22
C GLU A 123 -1.32 27.09 7.87
N GLN A 124 -1.84 26.03 7.22
CA GLN A 124 -1.25 25.54 5.99
C GLN A 124 -1.80 26.23 4.74
N PRO A 125 -0.94 26.51 3.74
CA PRO A 125 -1.31 27.30 2.57
C PRO A 125 -2.24 26.58 1.59
N SER A 126 -2.43 25.27 1.73
CA SER A 126 -3.30 24.45 0.88
C SER A 126 -3.77 23.24 1.68
N ASN A 127 -5.07 23.19 1.93
CA ASN A 127 -5.75 22.07 2.57
C ASN A 127 -6.40 21.13 1.54
N GLU A 128 -5.79 21.00 0.36
CA GLU A 128 -6.25 20.10 -0.68
C GLU A 128 -5.71 18.67 -0.53
N TYR A 129 -6.62 17.70 -0.62
CA TYR A 129 -6.35 16.29 -0.47
C TYR A 129 -7.06 15.46 -1.55
N LEU A 130 -6.47 14.32 -1.90
CA LEU A 130 -7.20 13.21 -2.49
C LEU A 130 -7.86 12.41 -1.38
N PHE A 131 -9.18 12.29 -1.42
CA PHE A 131 -9.97 11.42 -0.55
C PHE A 131 -10.53 10.27 -1.38
N THR A 132 -10.19 9.04 -0.99
CA THR A 132 -10.90 7.83 -1.42
C THR A 132 -11.57 7.20 -0.20
N GLY A 133 -12.71 6.55 -0.40
CA GLY A 133 -13.43 5.97 0.73
C GLY A 133 -14.61 5.10 0.31
N THR A 134 -15.41 4.75 1.31
CA THR A 134 -16.64 3.96 1.16
C THR A 134 -17.85 4.83 1.45
N ILE A 135 -18.97 4.54 0.80
CA ILE A 135 -20.26 5.13 1.15
C ILE A 135 -20.97 4.13 2.06
N GLU A 136 -21.25 4.55 3.28
CA GLU A 136 -21.81 3.70 4.32
C GLU A 136 -23.18 4.23 4.75
N VAL A 137 -23.97 3.36 5.38
CA VAL A 137 -25.29 3.70 5.92
C VAL A 137 -25.27 3.39 7.41
N SER A 138 -25.58 4.39 8.25
CA SER A 138 -25.63 4.23 9.70
C SER A 138 -26.80 3.36 10.14
N GLU A 139 -26.83 2.97 11.41
CA GLU A 139 -27.96 2.22 12.00
C GLU A 139 -29.28 3.00 11.92
N SER A 140 -29.23 4.33 11.93
CA SER A 140 -30.39 5.21 11.75
C SER A 140 -30.79 5.43 10.28
N GLY A 141 -30.09 4.79 9.33
CA GLY A 141 -30.38 4.88 7.89
C GLY A 141 -29.76 6.09 7.19
N VAL A 142 -28.85 6.81 7.85
CA VAL A 142 -28.17 7.98 7.26
C VAL A 142 -27.01 7.52 6.41
N THR A 143 -26.98 7.92 5.14
CA THR A 143 -25.86 7.65 4.23
C THR A 143 -24.74 8.67 4.46
N TYR A 144 -23.48 8.22 4.54
CA TYR A 144 -22.33 9.08 4.80
C TYR A 144 -21.06 8.59 4.08
N ALA A 145 -20.14 9.51 3.81
CA ALA A 145 -18.83 9.20 3.22
C ALA A 145 -17.81 8.88 4.32
N ALA A 146 -17.28 7.66 4.31
CA ALA A 146 -16.31 7.19 5.29
C ALA A 146 -14.89 7.12 4.71
N ILE A 147 -13.92 7.68 5.45
CA ILE A 147 -12.48 7.52 5.18
C ILE A 147 -11.80 6.85 6.37
N THR A 148 -10.77 6.05 6.10
CA THR A 148 -10.03 5.32 7.15
C THR A 148 -8.52 5.35 6.94
N GLY A 149 -7.80 4.85 7.93
CA GLY A 149 -6.34 4.64 7.92
C GLY A 149 -5.88 3.82 6.72
N CYS A 150 -6.76 2.97 6.17
CA CYS A 150 -6.44 2.06 5.08
C CYS A 150 -6.81 2.59 3.69
N THR A 151 -7.71 3.57 3.63
CA THR A 151 -8.05 4.26 2.38
C THR A 151 -6.85 5.05 1.82
N TRP A 152 -6.96 5.52 0.58
CA TRP A 152 -6.00 6.46 0.01
C TRP A 152 -6.45 7.87 0.37
N VAL A 153 -5.78 8.44 1.37
CA VAL A 153 -5.91 9.85 1.77
C VAL A 153 -4.51 10.44 1.74
N GLU A 154 -4.29 11.41 0.86
CA GLU A 154 -2.98 11.98 0.59
C GLU A 154 -3.10 13.45 0.17
N LYS A 155 -2.14 14.28 0.56
CA LYS A 155 -2.12 15.69 0.13
C LYS A 155 -2.00 15.76 -1.38
N TRP A 156 -2.77 16.66 -1.99
CA TRP A 156 -2.78 16.80 -3.44
C TRP A 156 -1.39 17.12 -4.01
N SER A 157 -0.62 17.96 -3.31
CA SER A 157 0.75 18.34 -3.70
C SER A 157 1.77 17.19 -3.68
N ASP A 158 1.49 16.11 -2.96
CA ASP A 158 2.43 15.00 -2.78
C ASP A 158 2.29 13.93 -3.88
N LEU A 159 1.11 13.89 -4.52
CA LEU A 159 0.79 13.01 -5.64
C LEU A 159 1.71 13.26 -6.83
N LYS A 160 2.04 12.18 -7.53
CA LYS A 160 2.79 12.24 -8.80
C LYS A 160 1.87 12.53 -9.96
N GLU A 161 2.40 13.17 -11.00
CA GLU A 161 1.66 13.47 -12.22
C GLU A 161 1.04 12.20 -12.82
N GLU A 162 1.76 11.08 -12.80
CA GLU A 162 1.26 9.77 -13.26
C GLU A 162 0.12 9.22 -12.39
N GLN A 163 0.13 9.52 -11.09
CA GLN A 163 -0.96 9.11 -10.20
C GLN A 163 -2.20 9.95 -10.48
N ILE A 164 -2.03 11.25 -10.77
CA ILE A 164 -3.12 12.15 -11.17
C ILE A 164 -3.70 11.73 -12.53
N GLU A 165 -2.86 11.43 -13.52
CA GLU A 165 -3.30 10.84 -14.80
C GLU A 165 -4.02 9.49 -14.57
N GLY A 166 -3.51 8.71 -13.61
CA GLY A 166 -4.12 7.51 -13.08
C GLY A 166 -5.57 7.69 -12.68
N LEU A 167 -5.80 8.59 -11.73
CA LEU A 167 -7.11 8.95 -11.20
C LEU A 167 -8.08 9.43 -12.30
N ARG A 168 -7.58 10.19 -13.27
CA ARG A 168 -8.37 10.74 -14.38
C ARG A 168 -8.76 9.72 -15.44
N GLY A 169 -8.17 8.53 -15.45
CA GLY A 169 -8.49 7.56 -16.48
C GLY A 169 -7.91 6.17 -16.30
N SER A 170 -6.59 6.01 -16.23
CA SER A 170 -6.01 4.67 -16.36
C SER A 170 -6.34 3.75 -15.18
N TYR A 171 -6.59 4.29 -13.99
CA TYR A 171 -7.01 3.50 -12.83
C TYR A 171 -8.44 2.98 -12.91
N SER A 172 -9.26 3.46 -13.84
CA SER A 172 -10.60 2.89 -14.10
C SER A 172 -10.56 1.45 -14.64
N SER A 173 -9.38 0.97 -15.07
CA SER A 173 -9.16 -0.42 -15.51
C SER A 173 -9.16 -1.43 -14.34
N CYS A 174 -10.24 -1.45 -13.55
CA CYS A 174 -10.36 -2.27 -12.35
C CYS A 174 -10.57 -3.78 -12.60
N ASN A 175 -10.72 -4.17 -13.87
CA ASN A 175 -10.78 -5.58 -14.27
C ASN A 175 -9.43 -6.29 -14.10
N CYS A 176 -8.36 -5.53 -13.89
CA CYS A 176 -7.03 -6.07 -13.68
C CYS A 176 -6.66 -6.12 -12.20
N THR A 177 -6.28 -7.31 -11.74
CA THR A 177 -5.81 -7.50 -10.37
C THR A 177 -4.32 -7.18 -10.26
N ILE A 178 -3.97 -6.33 -9.31
CA ILE A 178 -2.58 -6.05 -8.96
C ILE A 178 -2.19 -6.95 -7.79
N TYR A 179 -1.06 -7.65 -7.92
CA TYR A 179 -0.63 -8.63 -6.93
C TYR A 179 0.56 -8.08 -6.11
N PRO A 180 0.37 -7.75 -4.82
CA PRO A 180 1.48 -7.39 -3.96
C PRO A 180 2.33 -8.63 -3.66
N VAL A 181 3.64 -8.51 -3.82
CA VAL A 181 4.62 -9.52 -3.41
C VAL A 181 5.29 -9.07 -2.13
N SER A 182 4.58 -9.16 -1.01
CA SER A 182 5.18 -9.10 0.33
C SER A 182 5.57 -10.53 0.74
N GLY A 183 6.80 -10.71 1.22
CA GLY A 183 7.33 -12.04 1.50
C GLY A 183 6.59 -12.73 2.64
N GLU A 184 5.93 -13.86 2.34
CA GLU A 184 5.80 -15.12 3.12
C GLU A 184 4.67 -16.00 2.59
N LYS A 185 3.65 -15.45 1.91
CA LYS A 185 2.60 -16.25 1.24
C LYS A 185 2.98 -16.81 -0.12
N PHE A 186 4.24 -16.66 -0.54
CA PHE A 186 4.84 -17.61 -1.47
C PHE A 186 5.45 -18.74 -0.64
N THR A 187 4.66 -19.78 -0.37
CA THR A 187 5.18 -21.08 0.11
C THR A 187 6.04 -21.78 -0.95
N GLY A 188 6.17 -21.18 -2.15
CA GLY A 188 7.16 -21.51 -3.17
C GLY A 188 8.31 -20.49 -3.22
N LYS A 189 9.43 -20.85 -3.86
CA LYS A 189 10.51 -19.90 -4.15
C LYS A 189 9.91 -18.68 -4.87
N PRO A 190 10.13 -17.43 -4.40
CA PRO A 190 9.60 -16.25 -5.09
C PRO A 190 9.99 -16.33 -6.56
N PRO A 191 9.11 -15.92 -7.50
CA PRO A 191 9.46 -15.91 -8.90
C PRO A 191 10.83 -15.24 -9.05
N ARG A 192 11.73 -15.87 -9.81
CA ARG A 192 13.14 -15.41 -9.94
C ARG A 192 13.23 -13.96 -10.40
N ASN A 193 12.16 -13.43 -10.96
CA ASN A 193 12.02 -12.07 -11.38
C ASN A 193 11.12 -11.29 -10.40
N ARG A 194 11.75 -10.50 -9.52
CA ARG A 194 11.06 -9.74 -8.46
C ARG A 194 10.28 -8.53 -8.98
N PHE A 195 10.54 -8.14 -10.22
CA PHE A 195 9.92 -7.02 -10.93
C PHE A 195 9.62 -7.49 -12.36
N ASN A 196 8.36 -7.49 -12.77
CA ASN A 196 7.96 -7.94 -14.10
C ASN A 196 6.99 -6.93 -14.68
N ILE A 197 7.27 -6.47 -15.90
CA ILE A 197 6.42 -5.51 -16.59
C ILE A 197 5.21 -6.17 -17.26
N GLN A 198 5.34 -7.45 -17.63
CA GLN A 198 4.33 -8.21 -18.36
C GLN A 198 3.20 -8.75 -17.47
N THR A 199 3.27 -8.47 -16.17
CA THR A 199 2.30 -8.92 -15.17
C THR A 199 2.14 -7.78 -14.18
N CYS A 200 0.94 -7.51 -13.68
CA CYS A 200 0.70 -6.46 -12.68
C CYS A 200 1.12 -6.89 -11.27
N VAL A 201 2.36 -7.32 -11.15
CA VAL A 201 2.98 -7.72 -9.89
C VAL A 201 3.80 -6.52 -9.41
N PHE A 202 3.59 -6.09 -8.17
CA PHE A 202 4.41 -5.06 -7.53
C PHE A 202 5.05 -5.57 -6.24
N ASN A 203 6.24 -5.07 -5.91
CA ASN A 203 7.05 -5.57 -4.80
C ASN A 203 7.75 -4.45 -4.03
N PRO A 204 6.97 -3.66 -3.25
CA PRO A 204 7.49 -2.51 -2.50
C PRO A 204 8.53 -2.92 -1.46
N VAL A 205 8.36 -4.09 -0.85
CA VAL A 205 9.30 -4.64 0.13
C VAL A 205 10.67 -4.90 -0.51
N SER A 206 10.71 -5.51 -1.70
CA SER A 206 11.96 -5.72 -2.42
C SER A 206 12.57 -4.42 -2.92
N ALA A 207 11.76 -3.46 -3.38
CA ALA A 207 12.26 -2.15 -3.78
C ALA A 207 12.99 -1.46 -2.61
N LYS A 208 12.35 -1.40 -1.44
CA LYS A 208 12.93 -0.89 -0.20
C LYS A 208 14.20 -1.64 0.22
N ASN A 209 14.15 -2.98 0.29
CA ASN A 209 15.29 -3.81 0.71
C ASN A 209 16.50 -3.71 -0.23
N LEU A 210 16.25 -3.51 -1.53
CA LEU A 210 17.32 -3.33 -2.53
C LEU A 210 17.74 -1.86 -2.67
N GLN A 211 17.09 -0.95 -1.94
CA GLN A 211 17.27 0.50 -2.01
C GLN A 211 17.17 0.99 -3.46
N VAL A 212 16.08 0.62 -4.13
CA VAL A 212 15.74 1.08 -5.47
C VAL A 212 14.34 1.66 -5.45
N THR A 213 14.05 2.57 -6.38
CA THR A 213 12.73 3.16 -6.55
C THR A 213 11.68 2.10 -6.84
N ASP A 214 10.52 2.20 -6.20
CA ASP A 214 9.35 1.41 -6.53
C ASP A 214 8.60 2.07 -7.70
N CYS A 215 8.92 1.65 -8.91
CA CYS A 215 8.36 2.27 -10.12
C CYS A 215 6.88 1.95 -10.27
N GLU A 216 6.45 0.76 -9.85
CA GLU A 216 5.06 0.34 -9.89
C GLU A 216 4.22 1.25 -9.01
N LEU A 217 4.61 1.45 -7.75
CA LEU A 217 3.86 2.31 -6.82
C LEU A 217 3.73 3.77 -7.28
N LEU A 218 4.80 4.32 -7.87
CA LEU A 218 4.88 5.75 -8.19
C LEU A 218 4.31 6.10 -9.56
N TYR A 219 4.51 5.23 -10.55
CA TYR A 219 4.26 5.54 -11.96
C TYR A 219 3.44 4.45 -12.67
N GLY A 220 3.17 3.32 -12.00
CA GLY A 220 2.50 2.18 -12.59
C GLY A 220 1.00 2.41 -12.79
N SER A 221 0.51 1.96 -13.94
CA SER A 221 -0.90 1.69 -14.19
C SER A 221 -1.04 0.29 -14.77
N CYS A 222 -1.84 -0.56 -14.15
CA CYS A 222 -2.11 -1.90 -14.63
C CYS A 222 -3.32 -1.87 -15.57
N ILE A 223 -3.13 -2.28 -16.82
CA ILE A 223 -4.14 -2.20 -17.87
C ILE A 223 -4.36 -3.54 -18.56
N TRP A 224 -5.54 -3.73 -19.13
CA TRP A 224 -5.87 -4.91 -19.93
C TRP A 224 -5.16 -4.82 -21.29
N ASN A 225 -4.37 -5.84 -21.63
CA ASN A 225 -3.80 -6.02 -22.95
C ASN A 225 -4.61 -7.07 -23.72
N GLY A 226 -5.36 -6.61 -24.72
CA GLY A 226 -6.19 -7.47 -25.58
C GLY A 226 -5.41 -8.45 -26.44
N GLU A 227 -4.20 -8.10 -26.89
CA GLU A 227 -3.35 -8.98 -27.71
C GLU A 227 -2.84 -10.20 -26.92
N ARG A 228 -2.55 -10.00 -25.63
CA ARG A 228 -2.05 -11.05 -24.73
C ARG A 228 -3.15 -11.72 -23.92
N ASN A 229 -4.38 -11.23 -24.01
CA ASN A 229 -5.51 -11.68 -23.21
C ASN A 229 -5.18 -11.69 -21.71
N GLY A 230 -4.63 -10.58 -21.21
CA GLY A 230 -4.21 -10.48 -19.81
C GLY A 230 -3.76 -9.08 -19.41
N CYS A 231 -3.50 -8.89 -18.12
CA CYS A 231 -3.14 -7.59 -17.55
C CYS A 231 -1.62 -7.39 -17.46
N GLU A 232 -1.16 -6.20 -17.84
CA GLU A 232 0.23 -5.79 -17.72
C GLU A 232 0.38 -4.34 -17.30
N TRP A 233 1.59 -3.97 -16.85
CA TRP A 233 1.89 -2.58 -16.56
C TRP A 233 1.98 -1.78 -17.87
N LYS A 234 1.31 -0.62 -17.94
CA LYS A 234 1.43 0.34 -19.04
C LYS A 234 2.89 0.79 -19.16
N ASN A 235 3.61 0.21 -20.13
CA ASN A 235 5.05 0.38 -20.29
C ASN A 235 5.42 1.61 -21.13
N GLU A 236 5.11 2.79 -20.63
CA GLU A 236 5.32 4.05 -21.34
C GLU A 236 5.84 5.14 -20.37
N GLY A 237 6.23 6.30 -20.91
CA GLY A 237 6.53 7.51 -20.13
C GLY A 237 7.55 7.34 -19.00
N LEU A 238 7.23 7.93 -17.82
CA LEU A 238 8.11 7.88 -16.65
C LEU A 238 8.18 6.47 -16.04
N PHE A 239 7.16 5.64 -16.18
CA PHE A 239 7.21 4.27 -15.69
C PHE A 239 8.31 3.47 -16.40
N GLN A 240 8.35 3.50 -17.74
CA GLN A 240 9.40 2.85 -18.52
C GLN A 240 10.79 3.38 -18.13
N THR A 241 10.91 4.71 -18.02
CA THR A 241 12.18 5.37 -17.66
C THR A 241 12.66 4.96 -16.26
N CYS A 242 11.78 4.99 -15.26
CA CYS A 242 12.06 4.52 -13.90
C CYS A 242 12.48 3.05 -13.91
N PHE A 243 11.75 2.20 -14.63
CA PHE A 243 12.01 0.77 -14.67
C PHE A 243 13.41 0.47 -15.25
N GLN A 244 13.82 1.19 -16.29
CA GLN A 244 15.17 1.08 -16.86
C GLN A 244 16.25 1.60 -15.90
N ALA A 245 16.04 2.76 -15.26
CA ALA A 245 16.97 3.29 -14.27
C ALA A 245 17.16 2.32 -13.08
N ARG A 246 16.07 1.71 -12.60
CA ARG A 246 16.10 0.67 -11.58
C ARG A 246 16.93 -0.53 -12.01
N LYS A 247 16.73 -1.04 -13.25
CA LYS A 247 17.55 -2.14 -13.78
C LYS A 247 19.03 -1.80 -13.74
N GLN A 248 19.41 -0.61 -14.20
CA GLN A 248 20.81 -0.17 -14.17
C GLN A 248 21.36 -0.08 -12.74
N SER A 249 20.58 0.44 -11.79
CA SER A 249 20.96 0.49 -10.37
C SER A 249 21.23 -0.90 -9.79
N LEU A 250 20.34 -1.87 -10.08
CA LEU A 250 20.52 -3.27 -9.65
C LEU A 250 21.78 -3.90 -10.27
N VAL A 251 22.05 -3.65 -11.55
CA VAL A 251 23.28 -4.10 -12.24
C VAL A 251 24.53 -3.56 -11.55
N ARG A 252 24.57 -2.27 -11.23
CA ARG A 252 25.70 -1.62 -10.53
C ARG A 252 25.91 -2.24 -9.14
N LYS A 253 24.82 -2.56 -8.43
CA LYS A 253 24.83 -3.24 -7.13
C LYS A 253 25.13 -4.74 -7.20
N GLY A 254 25.38 -5.30 -8.38
CA GLY A 254 25.62 -6.73 -8.57
C GLY A 254 24.41 -7.62 -8.26
N LYS A 255 23.21 -7.04 -8.26
CA LYS A 255 21.95 -7.74 -7.99
C LYS A 255 21.33 -8.24 -9.31
N PRO A 256 20.53 -9.32 -9.27
CA PRO A 256 19.83 -9.78 -10.47
C PRO A 256 18.82 -8.72 -10.93
N ALA A 257 19.06 -8.13 -12.10
CA ALA A 257 18.20 -7.13 -12.74
C ALA A 257 17.58 -7.64 -14.05
N VAL A 258 17.97 -8.85 -14.46
CA VAL A 258 17.69 -9.38 -15.80
C VAL A 258 16.63 -10.47 -15.72
N SER A 259 15.52 -10.19 -16.39
CA SER A 259 14.34 -11.03 -16.54
C SER A 259 14.34 -11.83 -17.83
N THR A 260 14.94 -11.30 -18.89
CA THR A 260 14.99 -11.95 -20.21
C THR A 260 16.42 -12.15 -20.71
N ARG A 261 16.61 -13.06 -21.68
CA ARG A 261 17.93 -13.24 -22.31
C ARG A 261 18.40 -11.97 -23.04
N ALA A 262 17.49 -11.22 -23.66
CA ALA A 262 17.81 -10.00 -24.40
C ALA A 262 18.43 -8.93 -23.48
N GLU A 263 17.93 -8.85 -22.24
CA GLU A 263 18.41 -7.95 -21.21
C GLU A 263 19.80 -8.32 -20.66
N CYS A 264 20.38 -9.47 -21.01
CA CYS A 264 21.79 -9.74 -20.71
C CYS A 264 22.74 -8.78 -21.43
N SER A 265 22.26 -8.06 -22.46
CA SER A 265 22.97 -6.94 -23.10
C SER A 265 23.34 -5.81 -22.13
N LEU A 266 22.66 -5.68 -20.98
CA LEU A 266 22.99 -4.71 -19.92
C LEU A 266 24.35 -4.97 -19.25
N PHE A 267 24.92 -6.17 -19.43
CA PHE A 267 26.23 -6.52 -18.92
C PHE A 267 27.26 -6.58 -20.05
N ASN A 268 28.53 -6.36 -19.70
CA ASN A 268 29.66 -6.54 -20.60
C ASN A 268 30.57 -7.71 -20.17
N GLY A 269 31.36 -8.23 -21.12
CA GLY A 269 32.39 -9.25 -20.88
C GLY A 269 31.91 -10.53 -20.17
N ARG A 270 32.62 -10.94 -19.10
CA ARG A 270 32.34 -12.18 -18.36
C ARG A 270 30.94 -12.21 -17.74
N LYS A 271 30.44 -11.07 -17.27
CA LYS A 271 29.09 -10.96 -16.68
C LYS A 271 28.00 -11.19 -17.72
N LYS A 272 28.15 -10.67 -18.95
CA LYS A 272 27.24 -10.94 -20.09
C LYS A 272 27.16 -12.43 -20.39
N LYS A 273 28.32 -13.09 -20.50
CA LYS A 273 28.41 -14.53 -20.77
C LYS A 273 27.74 -15.34 -19.65
N GLN A 274 28.01 -15.01 -18.38
CA GLN A 274 27.35 -15.67 -17.24
C GLN A 274 25.82 -15.50 -17.25
N CYS A 275 25.34 -14.29 -17.56
CA CYS A 275 23.92 -14.01 -17.71
C CYS A 275 23.29 -14.88 -18.80
N ILE A 276 23.84 -14.87 -20.02
CA ILE A 276 23.34 -15.67 -21.15
C ILE A 276 23.34 -17.16 -20.80
N MET A 277 24.43 -17.65 -20.20
CA MET A 277 24.54 -19.05 -19.79
C MET A 277 23.49 -19.45 -18.75
N LYS A 278 23.07 -18.54 -17.85
CA LYS A 278 21.99 -18.79 -16.89
C LYS A 278 20.66 -19.09 -17.60
N PHE A 279 20.31 -18.30 -18.62
CA PHE A 279 19.10 -18.53 -19.42
C PHE A 279 19.19 -19.80 -20.27
N LEU A 280 20.32 -20.06 -20.91
CA LEU A 280 20.53 -21.28 -21.69
C LEU A 280 20.43 -22.55 -20.83
N LYS A 281 20.94 -22.51 -19.59
CA LYS A 281 20.81 -23.62 -18.63
C LYS A 281 19.37 -23.83 -18.18
N ALA A 282 18.61 -22.75 -17.94
CA ALA A 282 17.20 -22.85 -17.59
C ALA A 282 16.38 -23.46 -18.73
N ALA A 283 16.55 -22.97 -19.96
CA ALA A 283 15.85 -23.47 -21.15
C ALA A 283 16.15 -24.96 -21.44
N ARG A 284 17.34 -25.46 -21.11
CA ARG A 284 17.66 -26.90 -21.22
C ARG A 284 16.91 -27.74 -20.20
N LYS A 285 16.69 -27.22 -18.99
CA LYS A 285 15.99 -27.93 -17.91
C LYS A 285 14.49 -28.06 -18.18
N GLU A 286 13.92 -27.12 -18.90
CA GLU A 286 12.48 -27.08 -19.24
C GLU A 286 12.12 -27.92 -20.47
N ARG A 287 13.10 -28.46 -21.22
CA ARG A 287 12.76 -29.40 -22.30
C ARG A 287 12.17 -30.67 -21.68
N PRO A 288 10.90 -31.03 -21.97
CA PRO A 288 10.35 -32.28 -21.52
C PRO A 288 11.27 -33.40 -22.01
N MET A 289 11.55 -34.39 -21.16
CA MET A 289 12.25 -35.59 -21.59
C MET A 289 11.34 -36.30 -22.60
N VAL A 290 11.49 -35.95 -23.88
CA VAL A 290 10.82 -36.64 -24.97
C VAL A 290 11.25 -38.08 -24.85
N GLY A 291 10.28 -38.92 -24.49
CA GLY A 291 10.49 -40.29 -24.07
C GLY A 291 11.40 -41.03 -25.04
N ARG A 292 12.44 -41.65 -24.49
CA ARG A 292 13.09 -42.79 -25.12
C ARG A 292 11.97 -43.77 -25.44
N ARG A 293 11.55 -43.86 -26.71
CA ARG A 293 10.66 -44.93 -27.18
C ARG A 293 11.31 -46.24 -26.74
N SER A 294 10.69 -46.94 -25.78
CA SER A 294 11.05 -48.33 -25.54
C SER A 294 10.66 -49.09 -26.80
N ARG A 295 11.66 -49.57 -27.52
CA ARG A 295 11.42 -50.60 -28.52
C ARG A 295 11.07 -51.86 -27.74
N HIS A 296 9.79 -52.24 -27.80
CA HIS A 296 9.38 -53.63 -27.60
C HIS A 296 9.62 -54.39 -28.88
#